data_AF-A0A060Z905-F1
#
_entry.id   AF-A0A060Z905-F1
#
_cell.length_a   1.000
_cell.length_b   1.000
_cell.length_c   1.000
_cell.angle_alpha   90.00
_cell.angle_beta   90.00
_cell.angle_gamma   90.00
#
_symmetry.space_group_name_H-M   'P 1'
#
loop_
_entity.id
_entity.type
_entity.pdbx_description
1 polymer ?
#
loop_
_entity_poly.entity_id
_entity_poly.type
_entity_poly.pdbx_seq_one_letter_code
_entity_poly.pdbx_strand_id
1 'polypeptide(L)' 'MDRGKSLPSMLEQKIYPYEMLIVTHRGRCNLPPGVDRTRLERHLSPEDFERLFGMPIAEFDRLSLWKRNHLKKNVQLF' A
#
# COMPACT_ATOMS: atom_id res chain seq x y z
N MET A 1 -33.42 0.43 -4.53
CA MET A 1 -32.99 1.85 -4.59
C MET A 1 -31.51 1.90 -4.26
N ASP A 2 -30.75 2.25 -5.27
CA ASP A 2 -29.29 2.29 -5.38
C ASP A 2 -28.66 3.07 -4.21
N ARG A 3 -28.04 2.36 -3.24
CA ARG A 3 -27.16 3.03 -2.27
C ARG A 3 -25.83 3.20 -2.97
N GLY A 4 -25.62 4.43 -3.45
CA GLY A 4 -24.46 4.87 -4.21
C GLY A 4 -23.16 4.22 -3.76
N LYS A 5 -22.56 3.48 -4.70
CA LYS A 5 -21.15 3.11 -4.64
C LYS A 5 -20.36 4.40 -4.82
N SER A 6 -20.09 5.08 -3.72
CA SER A 6 -19.34 6.34 -3.70
C SER A 6 -18.00 6.13 -4.38
N LEU A 7 -17.90 6.67 -5.61
CA LEU A 7 -16.72 7.05 -6.37
C LEU A 7 -15.58 6.01 -6.40
N PRO A 8 -15.25 5.39 -7.56
CA PRO A 8 -13.97 4.69 -7.65
C PRO A 8 -12.89 5.70 -7.27
N SER A 9 -12.11 5.38 -6.23
CA SER A 9 -10.93 6.12 -5.82
C SER A 9 -10.18 6.56 -7.08
N MET A 10 -10.01 7.88 -7.26
CA MET A 10 -9.63 8.56 -8.51
C MET A 10 -8.31 8.12 -9.18
N LEU A 11 -7.65 7.06 -8.72
CA LEU A 11 -6.67 6.28 -9.47
C LEU A 11 -6.84 4.83 -9.01
N GLU A 12 -7.32 3.94 -9.88
CA GLU A 12 -7.23 2.50 -9.63
C GLU A 12 -5.74 2.16 -9.61
N GLN A 13 -5.15 2.11 -8.41
CA GLN A 13 -3.71 1.90 -8.27
C GLN A 13 -3.40 0.49 -8.76
N LYS A 14 -2.53 0.41 -9.78
CA LYS A 14 -2.16 -0.88 -10.33
C LYS A 14 -1.54 -1.75 -9.23
N ILE A 15 -2.05 -2.98 -9.14
CA ILE A 15 -1.59 -3.96 -8.16
C ILE A 15 -0.28 -4.59 -8.64
N TYR A 16 0.68 -4.72 -7.73
CA TYR A 16 1.97 -5.34 -7.95
C TYR A 16 2.28 -6.35 -6.83
N PRO A 17 3.04 -7.41 -7.12
CA PRO A 17 3.55 -8.30 -6.10
C PRO A 17 4.39 -7.56 -5.06
N TYR A 18 4.31 -7.99 -3.80
CA TYR A 18 5.04 -7.38 -2.69
C TYR A 18 6.54 -7.23 -2.99
N GLU A 19 7.17 -8.28 -3.54
CA GLU A 19 8.61 -8.26 -3.87
C GLU A 19 9.03 -7.17 -4.85
N MET A 20 8.12 -6.68 -5.72
CA MET A 20 8.40 -5.57 -6.63
C MET A 20 8.28 -4.19 -5.97
N LEU A 21 7.61 -4.12 -4.81
CA LEU A 21 7.35 -2.90 -4.07
C LEU A 21 8.34 -2.69 -2.90
N ILE A 22 9.09 -3.73 -2.51
CA ILE A 22 10.10 -3.66 -1.45
C ILE A 22 11.16 -2.60 -1.79
N VAL A 23 11.43 -1.70 -0.85
CA VAL A 23 12.55 -0.77 -0.89
C VAL A 23 13.69 -1.30 -0.02
N THR A 24 14.85 -1.58 -0.62
CA THR A 24 16.06 -1.95 0.12
C THR A 24 17.13 -0.87 0.00
N HIS A 25 17.87 -0.64 1.09
CA HIS A 25 18.91 0.38 1.17
C HIS A 25 20.13 0.14 0.26
N ARG A 26 20.28 -1.04 -0.37
CA ARG A 26 21.54 -1.48 -0.98
C ARG A 26 21.66 -1.35 -2.50
N GLY A 27 20.66 -0.84 -3.21
CA GLY A 27 20.88 -0.50 -4.62
C GLY A 27 19.60 -0.48 -5.41
N ARG A 28 19.41 0.64 -6.11
CA ARG A 28 18.36 0.92 -7.10
C ARG A 28 17.01 0.25 -6.80
N CYS A 29 16.17 0.95 -6.03
CA CYS A 29 14.74 0.66 -6.01
C CYS A 29 14.17 0.78 -7.44
N ASN A 30 14.09 -0.33 -8.15
CA ASN A 30 13.45 -0.45 -9.45
C ASN A 30 11.95 -0.65 -9.23
N LEU A 31 11.31 0.35 -8.62
CA LEU A 31 9.87 0.35 -8.53
C LEU A 31 9.26 0.43 -9.94
N PRO A 32 8.15 -0.27 -10.20
CA PRO A 32 7.48 -0.17 -11.48
C PRO A 32 7.14 1.29 -11.86
N PRO A 33 7.17 1.64 -13.16
CA PRO A 33 6.80 2.99 -13.59
C PRO A 33 5.40 3.40 -13.13
N GLY A 34 5.26 4.62 -12.61
CA GLY A 34 3.97 5.18 -12.16
C GLY A 34 3.55 4.75 -10.75
N VAL A 35 4.37 3.99 -10.02
CA VAL A 35 4.12 3.65 -8.61
C VAL A 35 4.47 4.84 -7.70
N ASP A 36 3.53 5.23 -6.84
CA ASP A 36 3.76 6.26 -5.83
C ASP A 36 4.58 5.68 -4.66
N ARG A 37 5.85 6.09 -4.58
CA ARG A 37 6.81 5.66 -3.55
C ARG A 37 6.34 5.99 -2.13
N THR A 38 5.50 7.01 -1.97
CA THR A 38 4.98 7.40 -0.66
C THR A 38 3.79 6.57 -0.22
N ARG A 39 3.19 5.80 -1.15
CA ARG A 39 1.94 5.03 -0.96
C ARG A 39 2.04 3.60 -1.51
N LEU A 40 3.21 2.98 -1.38
CA LEU A 40 3.49 1.62 -1.85
C LEU A 40 2.49 0.60 -1.33
N GLU A 41 2.00 0.77 -0.10
CA GLU A 41 1.01 -0.11 0.52
C GLU A 41 -0.29 -0.19 -0.30
N ARG A 42 -0.62 0.82 -1.09
CA ARG A 42 -1.85 0.86 -1.89
C ARG A 42 -1.73 0.18 -3.24
N HIS A 43 -0.54 -0.30 -3.58
CA HIS A 43 -0.27 -1.10 -4.76
C HIS A 43 -0.29 -2.60 -4.45
N LEU A 44 -0.57 -3.01 -3.21
CA LEU A 44 -0.74 -4.40 -2.82
C LEU A 44 -2.16 -4.90 -3.11
N SER A 45 -2.29 -6.19 -3.42
CA SER A 45 -3.60 -6.84 -3.42
C SER A 45 -4.22 -6.75 -2.01
N PRO A 46 -5.56 -6.78 -1.87
CA PRO A 46 -6.18 -6.79 -0.55
C PRO A 46 -5.67 -7.92 0.35
N GLU A 47 -5.45 -9.10 -0.25
CA GLU A 47 -4.95 -10.29 0.45
C GLU A 47 -3.51 -10.10 0.95
N ASP A 48 -2.61 -9.57 0.11
CA ASP A 48 -1.23 -9.29 0.52
C ASP A 48 -1.16 -8.16 1.55
N PHE A 49 -2.01 -7.14 1.40
CA PHE A 49 -2.11 -6.06 2.37
C PHE A 49 -2.48 -6.60 3.75
N GLU A 50 -3.57 -7.36 3.84
CA GLU A 50 -4.02 -7.95 5.10
C GLU A 50 -2.99 -8.91 5.69
N ARG A 51 -2.31 -9.70 4.84
CA ARG A 51 -1.22 -10.59 5.27
C ARG A 51 -0.03 -9.83 5.86
N LEU A 52 0.37 -8.71 5.27
CA LEU A 52 1.54 -7.93 5.69
C LEU A 52 1.26 -7.01 6.87
N PHE A 53 0.08 -6.39 6.91
CA PHE A 53 -0.28 -5.38 7.91
C PHE A 53 -1.18 -5.92 9.02
N GLY A 54 -1.75 -7.12 8.85
CA GLY A 54 -2.63 -7.77 9.81
C GLY A 54 -4.01 -7.10 9.96
N MET A 55 -4.38 -6.22 9.03
CA MET A 55 -5.66 -5.51 9.03
C MET A 55 -6.03 -5.02 7.62
N PRO A 56 -7.31 -4.76 7.34
CA PRO A 56 -7.74 -4.15 6.09
C PRO A 56 -7.24 -2.70 5.92
N ILE A 57 -7.13 -2.24 4.67
CA ILE A 57 -6.68 -0.87 4.36
C ILE A 57 -7.52 0.22 5.04
N ALA A 58 -8.82 -0.02 5.20
CA ALA A 58 -9.74 0.91 5.85
C ALA A 58 -9.42 1.10 7.34
N GLU A 59 -8.89 0.08 8.00
CA GLU A 59 -8.43 0.18 9.39
C GLU A 59 -7.04 0.83 9.45
N PHE A 60 -6.15 0.45 8.54
CA PHE A 60 -4.83 1.06 8.42
C PHE A 60 -4.90 2.58 8.23
N ASP A 61 -5.80 3.08 7.38
CA ASP A 61 -5.97 4.51 7.12
C ASP A 61 -6.46 5.30 8.35
N ARG A 62 -7.04 4.64 9.36
CA ARG A 62 -7.43 5.25 10.64
C ARG A 62 -6.27 5.38 11.63
N LEU A 63 -5.17 4.68 11.40
CA LEU A 63 -4.00 4.74 12.26
C LEU A 63 -3.31 6.11 12.15
N SER A 64 -2.69 6.53 13.25
CA SER A 64 -1.81 7.70 13.26
C SER A 64 -0.70 7.57 12.22
N LEU A 65 -0.20 8.72 11.73
CA LEU A 65 0.88 8.73 10.74
C LEU A 65 2.13 7.97 11.23
N TRP A 66 2.49 8.13 12.51
CA TRP A 66 3.64 7.44 13.10
C TRP A 66 3.49 5.92 13.05
N LYS A 67 2.27 5.41 13.33
CA LYS A 67 2.00 3.98 13.37
C LYS A 67 2.00 3.39 11.96
N ARG A 68 1.38 4.09 10.99
CA ARG A 68 1.44 3.71 9.57
C ARG A 68 2.88 3.62 9.07
N ASN A 69 3.70 4.64 9.32
CA ASN A 69 5.11 4.65 8.93
C ASN A 69 5.91 3.55 9.60
N HIS A 70 5.68 3.29 10.89
CA HIS A 70 6.33 2.20 11.60
C HIS A 70 6.00 0.83 10.98
N LEU A 71 4.72 0.57 10.69
CA LEU A 71 4.31 -0.67 10.05
C LEU A 71 4.89 -0.81 8.64
N LYS A 72 4.87 0.26 7.83
CA LYS A 72 5.48 0.27 6.49
C LYS A 72 6.98 -0.05 6.53
N LYS A 73 7.72 0.48 7.52
CA LYS A 73 9.14 0.14 7.72
C LYS A 73 9.35 -1.34 8.00
N ASN A 74 8.50 -1.94 8.83
CA ASN A 74 8.60 -3.37 9.20
C ASN A 74 8.44 -4.31 7.99
N VAL A 75 7.72 -3.86 6.97
CA VAL A 75 7.53 -4.59 5.70
C VAL A 75 8.29 -3.96 4.55
N GLN A 76 9.30 -3.13 4.82
CA GLN A 76 10.17 -2.55 3.79
C GLN A 76 9.42 -1.78 2.68
N LEU A 77 8.31 -1.11 3.03
CA LEU A 77 7.53 -0.24 2.16
C LEU A 77 7.62 1.25 2.56
N PHE A 78 8.68 1.63 3.28
CA PHE A 78 8.95 3.00 3.73
C PHE A 78 10.34 3.47 3.32
#